data_AF-A0A2J4PI81-F1
#
_entry.id   AF-A0A2J4PI81-F1
#
_cell.length_a   1.000
_cell.length_b   1.000
_cell.length_c   1.000
_cell.angle_alpha   90.00
_cell.angle_beta   90.00
_cell.angle_gamma   90.00
#
_symmetry.space_group_name_H-M   'P 1'
#
loop_
_entity.id
_entity.type
_entity.pdbx_description
1 polymer ?
#
loop_
_entity_poly.entity_id
_entity_poly.type
_entity_poly.pdbx_seq_one_letter_code
_entity_poly.pdbx_strand_id
1 'polypeptide(L)' 'MTENKNYHQLTRTFQRLSRFSHLSAIAGWDMFAMMPPGGSAARGEALAELGVLQHQILTDKKVGEWLQNALQEELN' A
#
# COMPACT_ATOMS: atom_id res chain seq x y z
N MET A 1 -0.96 -14.58 -27.15
CA MET A 1 -0.90 -13.45 -26.22
C MET A 1 -0.29 -13.98 -24.94
N THR A 2 0.92 -13.54 -24.63
CA THR A 2 1.61 -13.88 -23.39
C THR A 2 0.83 -13.21 -22.25
N GLU A 3 0.33 -13.99 -21.29
CA GLU A 3 -0.40 -13.43 -20.15
C GLU A 3 0.60 -12.84 -19.16
N ASN A 4 0.68 -11.50 -19.06
CA ASN A 4 1.60 -10.77 -18.18
C ASN A 4 1.12 -10.80 -16.71
N LYS A 5 0.98 -12.02 -16.20
CA LYS A 5 0.35 -12.32 -14.91
C LYS A 5 1.10 -11.68 -13.76
N ASN A 6 2.43 -11.73 -13.76
CA ASN A 6 3.24 -11.17 -12.67
C ASN A 6 3.14 -9.64 -12.65
N TYR A 7 3.22 -9.01 -13.83
CA TYR A 7 2.98 -7.57 -13.96
C TYR A 7 1.58 -7.15 -13.46
N HIS A 8 0.54 -7.92 -13.77
CA HIS A 8 -0.80 -7.65 -13.28
C HIS A 8 -0.93 -7.80 -11.75
N GLN A 9 -0.27 -8.80 -11.14
CA GLN A 9 -0.23 -8.94 -9.67
C GLN A 9 0.48 -7.76 -9.00
N LEU A 10 1.60 -7.30 -9.57
CA LEU A 10 2.30 -6.09 -9.10
C LEU A 10 1.40 -4.87 -9.20
N THR A 11 0.78 -4.64 -10.36
CA THR A 11 -0.11 -3.50 -10.58
C THR A 11 -1.25 -3.47 -9.56
N ARG A 12 -1.89 -4.62 -9.32
CA ARG A 12 -2.96 -4.74 -8.32
C ARG A 12 -2.44 -4.46 -6.90
N THR A 13 -1.26 -4.96 -6.56
CA THR A 13 -0.63 -4.76 -5.24
C THR A 13 -0.31 -3.29 -5.00
N PHE A 14 0.31 -2.61 -5.97
CA PHE A 14 0.65 -1.20 -5.86
C PHE A 14 -0.59 -0.29 -5.89
N GLN A 15 -1.65 -0.67 -6.61
CA GLN A 15 -2.94 0.03 -6.53
C GLN A 15 -3.53 -0.05 -5.11
N ARG A 16 -3.42 -1.21 -4.45
CA ARG A 16 -3.85 -1.38 -3.06
C ARG A 16 -3.03 -0.51 -2.11
N LEU A 17 -1.69 -0.50 -2.23
CA LEU A 17 -0.80 0.36 -1.45
C LEU A 17 -1.14 1.85 -1.64
N SER A 18 -1.38 2.28 -2.89
CA SER A 18 -1.79 3.66 -3.20
C SER A 18 -3.08 4.06 -2.47
N ARG A 19 -4.08 3.18 -2.43
CA ARG A 19 -5.33 3.43 -1.69
C ARG A 19 -5.11 3.57 -0.18
N PHE A 20 -4.23 2.76 0.41
CA PHE A 20 -3.88 2.88 1.83
C PHE A 20 -3.09 4.15 2.15
N SER A 21 -2.17 4.55 1.27
CA SER A 21 -1.45 5.82 1.38
C SER A 21 -2.42 7.00 1.29
N HIS A 22 -3.39 6.96 0.37
CA HIS A 22 -4.43 7.98 0.27
C HIS A 22 -5.28 8.08 1.54
N LEU A 23 -5.71 6.96 2.11
CA LEU A 23 -6.44 6.94 3.39
C LEU A 23 -5.59 7.51 4.53
N SER A 24 -4.31 7.16 4.60
CA SER A 24 -3.37 7.69 5.60
C SER A 24 -3.26 9.21 5.49
N ALA A 25 -3.22 9.75 4.27
CA ALA A 25 -3.15 11.19 4.03
C ALA A 25 -4.42 11.92 4.48
N ILE A 26 -5.61 11.37 4.20
CA ILE A 26 -6.89 11.92 4.68
C ILE A 26 -6.93 11.91 6.21
N ALA A 27 -6.57 10.78 6.81
CA ALA A 27 -6.56 10.64 8.27
C ALA A 27 -5.53 11.56 8.94
N GLY A 28 -4.38 11.80 8.29
CA GLY A 28 -3.39 12.78 8.73
C GLY A 28 -3.93 14.21 8.65
N TRP A 29 -4.53 14.61 7.52
CA TRP A 29 -5.15 15.92 7.39
C TRP A 29 -6.23 16.18 8.46
N ASP A 30 -7.13 15.21 8.65
CA ASP A 30 -8.20 15.30 9.65
C ASP A 30 -7.66 15.45 11.07
N MET A 31 -6.56 14.75 11.40
CA MET A 31 -5.85 14.87 12.69
C MET A 31 -5.39 16.30 12.97
N PHE A 32 -4.98 17.05 11.95
CA PHE A 32 -4.46 18.42 12.10
C PHE A 32 -5.53 19.51 11.94
N ALA A 33 -6.63 19.23 11.22
CA ALA A 33 -7.63 20.24 10.89
C ALA A 33 -8.92 20.15 11.70
N MET A 34 -9.40 18.93 12.01
CA MET A 34 -10.78 18.71 12.49
C MET A 34 -10.88 17.85 13.76
N MET A 35 -9.81 17.15 14.14
CA MET A 35 -9.86 16.16 15.22
C MET A 35 -10.13 16.80 16.59
N PRO A 36 -11.09 16.27 17.38
CA PRO A 36 -11.37 16.79 18.71
C PRO A 36 -10.23 16.44 19.71
N PRO A 37 -10.09 17.20 20.81
CA PRO A 37 -9.16 16.88 21.89
C PRO A 37 -9.34 15.45 22.40
N GLY A 38 -8.24 14.75 22.67
CA GLY A 38 -8.23 13.36 23.13
C GLY A 38 -8.28 12.30 22.02
N GLY A 39 -8.52 12.68 20.75
CA GLY A 39 -8.54 11.74 19.62
C GLY A 39 -7.16 11.29 19.11
N SER A 40 -6.08 11.98 19.48
CA SER A 40 -4.76 11.78 18.89
C SER A 40 -4.15 10.41 19.14
N ALA A 41 -4.39 9.81 20.31
CA ALA A 41 -3.84 8.49 20.65
C ALA A 41 -4.41 7.40 19.73
N ALA A 42 -5.74 7.28 19.69
CA ALA A 42 -6.43 6.31 18.84
C ALA A 42 -6.12 6.52 17.35
N ARG A 43 -6.04 7.78 16.88
CA ARG A 43 -5.65 8.09 15.49
C ARG A 43 -4.20 7.69 15.21
N GLY A 44 -3.29 7.95 16.13
CA GLY A 44 -1.88 7.58 16.01
C GLY A 44 -1.68 6.06 15.94
N GLU A 45 -2.37 5.30 16.79
CA GLU A 45 -2.37 3.83 16.78
C GLU A 45 -2.87 3.28 15.44
N ALA A 46 -4.00 3.80 14.93
CA ALA A 46 -4.55 3.38 13.65
C ALA A 46 -3.60 3.67 12.47
N LEU A 47 -2.96 4.84 12.45
CA LEU A 47 -1.97 5.20 11.42
C LEU A 47 -0.72 4.33 11.51
N ALA A 48 -0.28 3.97 12.72
CA ALA A 48 0.86 3.08 12.93
C ALA A 48 0.57 1.66 12.40
N GLU A 49 -0.60 1.09 12.72
CA GLU A 49 -1.03 -0.21 12.18
C GLU A 49 -1.13 -0.19 10.66
N LEU A 50 -1.72 0.87 10.08
CA LEU A 50 -1.81 1.03 8.64
C LEU A 50 -0.43 1.14 7.97
N GLY A 51 0.54 1.77 8.65
CA GLY A 51 1.94 1.81 8.22
C GLY A 51 2.60 0.42 8.21
N VAL A 52 2.39 -0.36 9.28
CA VAL A 52 2.88 -1.76 9.36
C VAL A 52 2.28 -2.61 8.25
N LEU A 53 0.96 -2.52 8.02
CA LEU A 53 0.28 -3.27 6.96
C LEU A 53 0.83 -2.92 5.57
N GLN A 54 1.03 -1.64 5.28
CA GLN A 54 1.62 -1.20 4.02
C GLN A 54 3.04 -1.74 3.83
N HIS A 55 3.86 -1.68 4.89
CA HIS A 55 5.22 -2.21 4.87
C HIS A 55 5.24 -3.72 4.63
N GLN A 56 4.38 -4.48 5.31
CA GLN A 56 4.25 -5.94 5.12
C GLN A 56 3.86 -6.30 3.68
N ILE A 57 2.89 -5.58 3.09
CA ILE A 57 2.47 -5.82 1.70
C ILE A 57 3.62 -5.51 0.73
N LEU A 58 4.32 -4.39 0.93
CA LEU A 58 5.40 -3.98 0.05
C LEU A 58 6.60 -4.93 0.09
N THR A 59 6.89 -5.50 1.26
CA THR A 59 8.06 -6.35 1.51
C THR A 59 7.75 -7.85 1.47
N ASP A 60 6.51 -8.24 1.12
CA ASP A 60 6.15 -9.64 0.93
C ASP A 60 7.05 -10.28 -0.14
N LYS A 61 7.55 -11.49 0.14
CA LYS A 61 8.43 -12.24 -0.77
C LYS A 61 7.84 -12.37 -2.18
N LYS A 62 6.52 -12.49 -2.30
CA LYS A 62 5.80 -12.56 -3.58
C LYS A 62 6.00 -11.32 -4.44
N VAL A 63 6.15 -10.13 -3.83
CA VAL A 63 6.45 -8.90 -4.58
C VAL A 63 7.81 -9.03 -5.27
N GLY A 64 8.81 -9.55 -4.56
CA GLY A 64 10.14 -9.83 -5.13
C GLY A 64 10.07 -10.90 -6.24
N GLU A 65 9.34 -11.98 -6.02
CA GLU A 65 9.13 -13.04 -7.02
C GLU A 65 8.44 -12.50 -8.28
N TRP A 66 7.38 -11.71 -8.13
CA TRP A 66 6.68 -11.12 -9.26
C TRP A 66 7.55 -10.12 -10.01
N LEU A 67 8.38 -9.32 -9.32
CA LEU A 67 9.33 -8.41 -9.97
C LEU A 67 10.34 -9.18 -10.84
N GLN A 68 10.91 -10.26 -10.31
CA GLN A 68 11.87 -11.10 -11.06
C GLN A 68 11.20 -11.79 -12.25
N ASN A 69 9.99 -12.31 -12.07
CA ASN A 69 9.28 -13.01 -13.14
C ASN A 69 8.76 -12.04 -14.22
N ALA A 70 8.26 -10.86 -13.83
CA ALA A 70 7.80 -9.84 -14.76
C ALA A 70 8.92 -9.29 -15.66
N LEU A 71 10.18 -9.35 -15.22
CA LEU A 71 11.34 -9.03 -16.06
C LEU A 71 11.46 -9.97 -17.28
N GLN A 72 10.95 -11.20 -17.16
CA GLN A 72 10.95 -12.20 -18.23
C GLN A 72 9.67 -12.17 -19.07
N GLU A 73 8.68 -11.35 -18.69
CA GLU A 73 7.44 -11.20 -19.44
C GLU A 73 7.64 -10.21 -20.61
N GLU A 74 7.07 -10.51 -21.77
CA GLU A 74 7.03 -9.58 -22.90
C GLU A 74 5.95 -8.52 -22.62
N LEU A 75 6.39 -7.34 -22.16
CA LEU A 75 5.47 -6.31 -21.66
C LEU A 75 4.89 -5.40 -22.75
N ASN A 76 5.37 -5.48 -23.99
CA ASN A 76 4.86 -4.75 -25.16
C ASN A 76 5.11 -5.52 -26.47
#